data_AF-A0A7C5GLV9-F1
#
_entry.id   AF-A0A7C5GLV9-F1
#
_cell.length_a   1.000
_cell.length_b   1.000
_cell.length_c   1.000
_cell.angle_alpha   90.00
_cell.angle_beta   90.00
_cell.angle_gamma   90.00
#
_symmetry.space_group_name_H-M   'P 1'
#
loop_
_entity.id
_entity.type
_entity.pdbx_description
1 polymer ?
#
loop_
_entity_poly.entity_id
_entity_poly.type
_entity_poly.pdbx_seq_one_letter_code
_entity_poly.pdbx_strand_id
1 'polypeptide(L)'
;MTIDINKKYDLTKDAVPLIEKGFHKIYWVGTTSSQALRSNIYLIKDKKDGIIIDCGSRGEFAETVSRIKQIMPINNITKIFVNHQDPDVTSAMIDWLQLNPNIEIITSPV
;
A
#
# COMPACT_ATOMS: atom_id res chain seq x y z
N MET A 1 0.80 19.74 11.13
CA MET A 1 0.28 20.15 9.81
C MET A 1 -1.09 19.51 9.68
N THR A 2 -2.14 20.30 9.47
CA THR A 2 -3.52 19.79 9.39
C THR A 2 -3.79 19.34 7.96
N ILE A 3 -4.31 18.13 7.76
CA ILE A 3 -4.74 17.68 6.43
C ILE A 3 -5.88 18.59 5.97
N ASP A 4 -5.74 19.18 4.78
CA ASP A 4 -6.81 19.94 4.17
C ASP A 4 -7.92 18.97 3.73
N ILE A 5 -8.98 18.91 4.53
CA ILE A 5 -10.15 18.06 4.27
C ILE A 5 -10.94 18.47 3.02
N ASN A 6 -10.70 19.67 2.47
CA ASN A 6 -11.34 20.13 1.23
C ASN A 6 -10.53 19.79 -0.02
N LYS A 7 -9.29 19.32 0.16
CA LYS A 7 -8.47 18.88 -0.97
C LYS A 7 -9.11 17.63 -1.59
N LYS A 8 -9.54 17.77 -2.84
CA LYS A 8 -10.06 16.66 -3.65
C LYS A 8 -8.89 15.87 -4.22
N TYR A 9 -8.95 14.55 -4.07
CA TYR A 9 -8.05 13.62 -4.70
C TYR A 9 -8.79 12.89 -5.82
N ASP A 10 -8.10 12.67 -6.93
CA ASP A 10 -8.57 11.79 -8.00
C ASP A 10 -8.34 10.34 -7.55
N LEU A 11 -9.37 9.74 -6.96
CA LEU A 11 -9.29 8.39 -6.38
C LEU A 11 -8.93 7.31 -7.41
N THR A 12 -8.94 7.61 -8.71
CA THR A 12 -8.56 6.66 -9.77
C THR A 12 -7.05 6.57 -9.99
N LYS A 13 -6.27 7.52 -9.45
CA LYS A 13 -4.81 7.56 -9.68
C LYS A 13 -3.99 8.07 -8.51
N ASP A 14 -4.56 8.86 -7.61
CA ASP A 14 -3.80 9.52 -6.55
C ASP A 14 -3.57 8.59 -5.36
N ALA A 15 -2.38 8.68 -4.77
CA ALA A 15 -2.18 8.28 -3.38
C ALA A 15 -2.87 9.30 -2.45
N VAL A 16 -3.72 8.81 -1.54
CA VAL A 16 -4.52 9.68 -0.67
C VAL A 16 -3.92 9.71 0.74
N PRO A 17 -3.37 10.83 1.22
CA PRO A 17 -2.90 10.96 2.60
C PRO A 17 -4.08 10.93 3.58
N LEU A 18 -3.97 10.07 4.59
CA LEU A 18 -4.94 9.90 5.67
C LEU A 18 -4.46 10.56 6.97
N ILE A 19 -3.16 10.46 7.26
CA ILE A 19 -2.50 11.08 8.42
C ILE A 19 -1.15 11.65 7.98
N GLU A 20 -0.84 12.88 8.40
CA GLU A 20 0.50 13.46 8.25
C GLU A 20 0.98 14.09 9.57
N LYS A 21 2.02 13.51 10.16
CA LYS A 21 2.68 14.01 11.38
C LYS A 21 4.20 13.98 11.21
N GLY A 22 4.75 15.08 10.69
CA GLY A 22 6.19 15.19 10.42
C GLY A 22 6.64 14.16 9.38
N PHE A 23 7.56 13.28 9.77
CA PHE A 23 8.06 12.21 8.92
C PHE A 23 7.18 10.94 8.91
N HIS A 24 6.19 10.87 9.81
CA HIS A 24 5.26 9.76 9.91
C HIS A 24 3.97 10.07 9.13
N LYS A 25 3.65 9.24 8.15
CA LYS A 25 2.52 9.46 7.24
C LYS A 25 1.82 8.16 6.90
N ILE A 26 0.50 8.21 6.75
CA ILE A 26 -0.32 7.08 6.35
C ILE A 26 -1.10 7.47 5.10
N TYR A 27 -1.12 6.59 4.11
CA TYR A 27 -1.78 6.79 2.84
C TYR A 27 -2.70 5.61 2.53
N TRP A 28 -3.82 5.88 1.88
CA TRP A 28 -4.52 4.87 1.08
C TRP A 28 -3.91 4.84 -0.32
N VAL A 29 -3.60 3.62 -0.79
CA VAL A 29 -2.98 3.33 -2.09
C VAL A 29 -3.67 2.14 -2.79
N GLY A 30 -4.90 1.81 -2.36
CA GLY A 30 -5.76 0.79 -2.98
C GLY A 30 -6.37 1.26 -4.30
N THR A 31 -7.31 0.48 -4.84
CA THR A 31 -7.97 0.76 -6.13
C THR A 31 -9.42 1.23 -5.96
N THR A 32 -9.93 1.96 -6.96
CA THR A 32 -11.39 2.16 -7.15
C THR A 32 -12.01 1.18 -8.16
N SER A 33 -11.22 0.24 -8.68
CA SER A 33 -11.68 -0.77 -9.65
C SER A 33 -12.91 -1.51 -9.15
N SER A 34 -13.87 -1.76 -10.05
CA SER A 34 -15.07 -2.56 -9.76
C SER A 34 -14.81 -4.08 -9.83
N GLN A 35 -13.58 -4.51 -10.11
CA GLN A 35 -13.20 -5.92 -10.20
C GLN A 35 -13.36 -6.64 -8.85
N ALA A 36 -13.53 -7.96 -8.93
CA ALA A 36 -13.53 -8.83 -7.76
C ALA A 36 -12.16 -8.80 -7.05
N LEU A 37 -12.15 -9.17 -5.77
CA LEU A 37 -10.94 -9.22 -4.94
C LEU A 37 -10.23 -7.87 -4.77
N ARG A 38 -10.99 -6.77 -4.86
CA ARG A 38 -10.55 -5.42 -4.47
C ARG A 38 -10.26 -5.37 -2.97
N SER A 39 -9.16 -4.74 -2.61
CA SER A 39 -8.73 -4.50 -1.23
C SER A 39 -8.43 -3.02 -0.97
N ASN A 40 -8.56 -2.61 0.29
CA ASN A 40 -8.07 -1.30 0.72
C ASN A 40 -6.62 -1.44 1.18
N ILE A 41 -5.70 -1.07 0.31
CA ILE A 41 -4.27 -1.15 0.59
C ILE A 41 -3.80 0.16 1.20
N TYR A 42 -3.02 0.08 2.27
CA TYR A 42 -2.45 1.25 2.94
C TYR A 42 -0.93 1.22 2.93
N LEU A 43 -0.33 2.42 2.86
CA LEU A 43 1.10 2.61 3.06
C LEU A 43 1.32 3.43 4.33
N ILE A 44 2.06 2.85 5.27
CA ILE A 44 2.67 3.59 6.38
C ILE A 44 4.09 3.95 5.95
N LYS A 45 4.42 5.23 6.00
CA LYS A 45 5.76 5.75 5.73
C LYS A 45 6.29 6.43 6.98
N ASP A 46 7.43 5.97 7.49
CA ASP A 46 8.16 6.63 8.56
C ASP A 46 9.60 6.93 8.09
N LYS A 47 9.91 8.21 7.94
CA LYS A 47 11.17 8.69 7.33
C LYS A 47 11.39 8.04 5.97
N LYS A 48 12.35 7.10 5.87
CA LYS A 48 12.69 6.39 4.64
C LYS A 48 11.97 5.06 4.51
N ASP A 49 11.47 4.48 5.60
CA ASP A 49 10.97 3.12 5.63
C ASP A 49 9.47 3.09 5.31
N GLY A 50 9.08 2.14 4.46
CA GLY A 50 7.69 1.92 4.06
C GLY A 50 7.19 0.56 4.52
N ILE A 51 5.95 0.52 4.99
CA ILE A 51 5.22 -0.67 5.38
C ILE A 51 3.89 -0.68 4.63
N ILE A 52 3.61 -1.75 3.91
CA ILE A 52 2.32 -1.96 3.25
C ILE A 52 1.41 -2.74 4.19
N ILE A 53 0.16 -2.32 4.31
CA ILE A 53 -0.91 -3.07 4.99
C ILE A 53 -1.79 -3.67 3.90
N ASP A 54 -1.85 -5.00 3.89
CA ASP A 54 -2.45 -5.87 2.87
C ASP A 54 -1.83 -5.66 1.48
N CYS A 55 -1.12 -6.66 0.95
CA CYS A 55 -0.43 -6.48 -0.33
C CYS A 55 -1.36 -6.48 -1.57
N GLY A 56 -2.62 -6.83 -1.35
CA GLY A 56 -3.68 -6.79 -2.35
C GLY A 56 -3.69 -7.98 -3.30
N SER A 57 -4.57 -7.87 -4.30
CA SER A 57 -4.67 -8.84 -5.37
C SER A 57 -3.72 -8.54 -6.53
N ARG A 58 -3.40 -9.56 -7.35
CA ARG A 58 -2.54 -9.38 -8.54
C ARG A 58 -3.06 -8.33 -9.51
N GLY A 59 -4.39 -8.16 -9.61
CA GLY A 59 -5.01 -7.16 -10.46
C GLY A 59 -4.77 -5.72 -9.99
N GLU A 60 -4.50 -5.53 -8.69
CA GLU A 60 -4.27 -4.22 -8.08
C GLU A 60 -2.79 -3.82 -8.08
N PHE A 61 -1.88 -4.81 -8.18
CA PHE A 61 -0.45 -4.63 -7.98
C PHE A 61 0.16 -3.44 -8.74
N ALA A 62 -0.08 -3.35 -10.05
CA ALA A 62 0.49 -2.29 -10.88
C ALA A 62 0.01 -0.88 -10.46
N GLU A 63 -1.27 -0.78 -10.10
CA GLU A 63 -1.89 0.46 -9.65
C GLU A 63 -1.35 0.88 -8.28
N THR A 64 -1.27 -0.06 -7.34
CA THR A 64 -0.69 0.17 -6.01
C THR A 64 0.77 0.60 -6.11
N VAL A 65 1.58 -0.06 -6.94
CA VAL A 65 2.98 0.33 -7.17
C VAL A 65 3.06 1.75 -7.74
N SER A 66 2.20 2.10 -8.70
CA SER A 66 2.14 3.45 -9.28
C SER A 66 1.84 4.51 -8.21
N ARG A 67 0.87 4.24 -7.33
CA ARG A 67 0.50 5.12 -6.22
C ARG A 67 1.62 5.26 -5.18
N ILE A 68 2.27 4.17 -4.78
CA ILE A 68 3.39 4.20 -3.84
C ILE A 68 4.57 5.02 -4.40
N LYS A 69 4.86 4.92 -5.71
CA LYS A 69 5.92 5.70 -6.37
C LYS A 69 5.70 7.21 -6.33
N GLN A 70 4.45 7.68 -6.15
CA GLN A 70 4.17 9.10 -5.92
C GLN A 70 4.65 9.59 -4.55
N ILE A 71 4.85 8.67 -3.60
CA ILE A 71 5.13 8.95 -2.19
C ILE A 71 6.60 8.68 -1.86
N MET A 72 7.15 7.55 -2.36
CA MET A 72 8.51 7.10 -2.02
C MET A 72 9.09 6.11 -3.03
N PRO A 73 10.42 5.89 -3.04
CA PRO A 73 11.04 4.83 -3.83
C PRO A 73 10.53 3.45 -3.41
N ILE A 74 10.21 2.59 -4.38
CA ILE A 74 9.67 1.25 -4.10
C ILE A 74 10.65 0.36 -3.33
N ASN A 75 11.97 0.54 -3.54
CA ASN A 75 13.02 -0.21 -2.86
C ASN A 75 13.11 0.09 -1.36
N ASN A 76 12.40 1.13 -0.90
CA ASN A 76 12.33 1.48 0.51
C ASN A 76 11.14 0.81 1.23
N ILE A 77 10.32 0.02 0.54
CA ILE A 77 9.37 -0.87 1.20
C ILE A 77 10.17 -1.97 1.89
N THR A 78 10.00 -2.06 3.21
CA THR A 78 10.75 -2.97 4.07
C THR A 78 9.89 -4.11 4.60
N LYS A 79 8.58 -3.87 4.74
CA LYS A 79 7.63 -4.81 5.36
C LYS A 79 6.30 -4.81 4.63
N ILE A 80 5.65 -5.96 4.64
CA ILE A 80 4.23 -6.12 4.33
C ILE A 80 3.58 -6.79 5.54
N PHE A 81 2.56 -6.14 6.08
CA PHE A 81 1.68 -6.74 7.09
C PHE A 81 0.41 -7.21 6.40
N VAL A 82 0.02 -8.44 6.68
CA VAL A 82 -1.09 -9.13 6.01
C VAL A 82 -2.11 -9.53 7.07
N ASN A 83 -3.34 -9.04 6.95
CA ASN A 83 -4.39 -9.31 7.92
C ASN A 83 -4.87 -10.77 7.94
N HIS A 84 -5.07 -11.38 6.77
CA HIS A 84 -5.52 -12.77 6.62
C HIS A 84 -5.11 -13.37 5.26
N GLN A 85 -5.39 -14.65 5.05
CA GLN A 85 -4.90 -15.45 3.92
C GLN A 85 -5.70 -15.32 2.62
N ASP A 86 -6.81 -14.57 2.60
CA ASP A 86 -7.69 -14.56 1.44
C ASP A 86 -7.01 -13.93 0.22
N PRO A 87 -7.42 -14.32 -1.00
CA PRO A 87 -6.73 -13.95 -2.23
C PRO A 87 -6.80 -12.46 -2.57
N ASP A 88 -7.81 -11.73 -2.06
CA ASP A 88 -7.88 -10.26 -2.16
C ASP A 88 -6.80 -9.55 -1.35
N VAL A 89 -6.27 -10.20 -0.31
CA VAL A 89 -5.23 -9.65 0.56
C VAL A 89 -3.83 -10.13 0.17
N THR A 90 -3.69 -11.38 -0.27
CA THR A 90 -2.37 -12.03 -0.39
C THR A 90 -1.88 -12.31 -1.80
N SER A 91 -2.75 -12.31 -2.82
CA SER A 91 -2.37 -12.90 -4.11
C SER A 91 -1.27 -12.12 -4.86
N ALA A 92 -1.05 -10.84 -4.55
CA ALA A 92 0.07 -10.06 -5.09
C ALA A 92 1.41 -10.25 -4.34
N MET A 93 1.46 -11.02 -3.26
CA MET A 93 2.66 -11.14 -2.40
C MET A 93 3.91 -11.55 -3.18
N ILE A 94 3.80 -12.50 -4.10
CA ILE A 94 4.92 -12.93 -4.93
C ILE A 94 5.41 -11.80 -5.84
N ASP A 95 4.50 -10.99 -6.38
CA ASP A 95 4.86 -9.88 -7.26
C ASP A 95 5.63 -8.79 -6.49
N TRP A 96 5.28 -8.56 -5.21
CA TRP A 96 6.07 -7.71 -4.30
C TRP A 96 7.46 -8.27 -4.00
N LEU A 97 7.56 -9.57 -3.70
CA LEU A 97 8.84 -10.22 -3.41
C LEU A 97 9.75 -10.30 -4.65
N GLN A 98 9.19 -10.33 -5.86
CA GLN A 98 9.97 -10.19 -7.10
C GLN A 98 10.58 -8.79 -7.25
N LEU A 99 9.88 -7.73 -6.81
CA LEU A 99 10.43 -6.38 -6.80
C LEU A 99 11.53 -6.20 -5.75
N ASN A 100 11.34 -6.77 -4.57
CA ASN A 100 12.34 -6.76 -3.50
C ASN A 100 12.23 -8.04 -2.65
N PRO A 101 13.16 -9.00 -2.82
CA PRO A 101 13.12 -10.27 -2.10
C PRO A 101 13.44 -10.12 -0.61
N ASN A 102 13.92 -8.95 -0.17
CA ASN A 102 14.23 -8.68 1.24
C ASN A 102 13.06 -8.08 2.02
N ILE A 103 11.87 -7.95 1.41
CA ILE A 103 10.68 -7.50 2.15
C ILE A 103 10.31 -8.57 3.18
N GLU A 104 10.18 -8.15 4.43
CA GLU A 104 9.70 -9.01 5.51
C GLU A 104 8.16 -9.08 5.48
N ILE A 105 7.63 -10.31 5.44
CA ILE A 105 6.19 -10.56 5.49
C ILE A 105 5.78 -10.88 6.93
N ILE A 106 4.81 -10.14 7.45
CA ILE A 106 4.23 -10.34 8.78
C ILE A 106 2.78 -10.80 8.60
N THR A 107 2.45 -11.99 9.10
CA THR A 107 1.11 -12.59 9.00
C THR A 107 0.85 -13.54 10.17
N SER A 108 -0.39 -13.96 10.36
CA SER A 108 -0.75 -14.93 11.40
C SER A 108 -0.12 -16.30 11.12
N PRO A 109 0.36 -17.00 12.15
CA PRO A 109 0.76 -18.39 12.01
C PRO A 109 -0.50 -19.26 11.90
N VAL A 110 -0.93 -19.50 10.65
CA VAL A 110 -2.00 -20.43 10.21
C VAL A 110 -3.34 -20.36 10.96
#